data_AF-A0A9N9WKL9-F1
#
_entry.id   AF-A0A9N9WKL9-F1
#
_cell.length_a   1.000
_cell.length_b   1.000
_cell.length_c   1.000
_cell.angle_alpha   90.00
_cell.angle_beta   90.00
_cell.angle_gamma   90.00
#
_symmetry.space_group_name_H-M   'P 1'
#
loop_
_entity.id
_entity.type
_entity.pdbx_description
1 polymer ?
#
loop_
_entity_poly.entity_id
_entity_poly.type
_entity_poly.pdbx_seq_one_letter_code
_entity_poly.pdbx_strand_id
1 'polypeptide(L)'
;MSASPNQQTSPPSATTQNEAHAGSKVVVPLPVLTHSDEIYCYIFVKGSLYASDTHVFGLEAQEIQALAKRFNSPCKQVENGVMYKNTVCQVINSLAQLGYRVVSSCGETETIFTLQREV
;
A
#
# COMPACT_ATOMS: atom_id res chain seq x y z
N MET A 1 -54.15 5.97 45.39
CA MET A 1 -54.53 7.06 44.48
C MET A 1 -53.24 7.54 43.82
N SER A 2 -52.73 6.82 42.83
CA SER A 2 -53.06 6.93 41.40
C SER A 2 -52.44 8.18 40.76
N ALA A 3 -51.33 8.01 40.04
CA ALA A 3 -51.03 8.67 38.75
C ALA A 3 -49.63 8.29 38.23
N SER A 4 -49.58 7.50 37.15
CA SER A 4 -48.66 7.66 36.01
C SER A 4 -49.54 8.13 34.83
N PRO A 5 -49.10 8.80 33.73
CA PRO A 5 -47.88 8.48 32.95
C PRO A 5 -47.25 9.68 32.16
N ASN A 6 -46.36 9.36 31.19
CA ASN A 6 -45.87 10.16 30.05
C ASN A 6 -44.81 11.25 30.36
N GLN A 7 -43.81 11.54 29.53
CA GLN A 7 -43.61 11.29 28.10
C GLN A 7 -42.12 11.40 27.73
N GLN A 8 -41.72 10.55 26.80
CA GLN A 8 -40.46 10.50 26.06
C GLN A 8 -40.15 11.80 25.30
N THR A 9 -38.90 12.28 25.33
CA THR A 9 -38.32 13.07 24.23
C THR A 9 -36.87 12.64 24.02
N SER A 10 -36.64 11.98 22.88
CA SER A 10 -35.31 11.67 22.34
C SER A 10 -34.66 12.96 21.83
N PRO A 11 -33.33 13.15 21.93
CA PRO A 11 -32.66 14.17 21.13
C PRO A 11 -32.62 13.72 19.64
N PRO A 12 -32.88 14.63 18.69
CA PRO A 12 -32.82 14.31 17.27
C PRO A 12 -31.38 14.01 16.83
N SER A 13 -31.23 12.96 16.02
CA SER A 13 -30.02 12.58 15.33
C SER A 13 -29.50 13.74 14.46
N ALA A 14 -28.32 14.26 14.81
CA ALA A 14 -27.54 15.08 13.90
C ALA A 14 -26.93 14.16 12.83
N THR A 15 -27.60 14.08 11.68
CA THR A 15 -27.01 13.56 10.45
C THR A 15 -25.97 14.57 9.98
N THR A 16 -24.75 14.47 10.50
CA THR A 16 -23.60 15.10 9.84
C THR A 16 -23.23 14.20 8.67
N GLN A 17 -23.70 14.58 7.49
CA GLN A 17 -23.14 14.18 6.22
C GLN A 17 -21.66 14.57 6.23
N ASN A 18 -20.76 13.66 6.62
CA ASN A 18 -19.37 13.79 6.25
C ASN A 18 -19.27 13.29 4.81
N GLU A 19 -19.45 14.23 3.88
CA GLU A 19 -19.04 14.10 2.49
C GLU A 19 -17.63 13.54 2.48
N ALA A 20 -17.50 12.32 1.98
CA ALA A 20 -16.23 11.74 1.64
C ALA A 20 -15.57 12.69 0.64
N HIS A 21 -14.61 13.50 1.11
CA HIS A 21 -13.63 14.11 0.23
C HIS A 21 -12.88 12.95 -0.41
N ALA A 22 -13.37 12.53 -1.57
CA ALA A 22 -12.65 11.69 -2.50
C ALA A 22 -11.41 12.49 -2.88
N GLY A 23 -10.35 12.29 -2.12
CA GLY A 23 -9.04 12.85 -2.41
C GLY A 23 -8.77 12.64 -3.88
N SER A 24 -8.56 13.73 -4.60
CA SER A 24 -8.29 13.72 -6.03
C SER A 24 -7.11 12.81 -6.26
N LYS A 25 -7.39 11.57 -6.68
CA LYS A 25 -6.36 10.57 -6.92
C LYS A 25 -5.73 10.97 -8.24
N VAL A 26 -4.69 11.80 -8.15
CA VAL A 26 -3.86 12.15 -9.30
C VAL A 26 -3.17 10.86 -9.74
N VAL A 27 -3.81 10.14 -10.65
CA VAL A 27 -3.21 9.00 -11.34
C VAL A 27 -2.24 9.61 -12.33
N VAL A 28 -0.96 9.62 -11.96
CA VAL A 28 0.11 9.93 -12.91
C VAL A 28 0.12 8.79 -13.92
N PRO A 29 -0.21 9.02 -15.21
CA PRO A 29 -0.10 8.00 -16.22
C PRO A 29 1.39 7.71 -16.39
N LEU A 30 1.81 6.48 -16.08
CA LEU A 30 3.17 6.04 -16.38
C LEU A 30 3.30 5.97 -17.91
N PRO A 31 4.22 6.74 -18.54
CA PRO A 31 4.47 6.59 -19.96
C PRO A 31 5.06 5.18 -20.19
N VAL A 32 4.29 4.33 -20.86
CA VAL A 32 4.78 3.03 -21.33
C VAL A 32 5.80 3.31 -22.43
N LEU A 33 7.08 3.15 -22.11
CA LEU A 33 8.16 3.23 -23.09
C LEU A 33 8.20 1.90 -23.86
N THR A 34 7.59 1.86 -25.04
CA THR A 34 7.73 0.76 -25.99
C THR A 34 9.11 0.83 -26.64
N HIS A 35 10.11 0.25 -25.99
CA HIS A 35 11.36 -0.17 -26.64
C HIS A 35 11.26 -1.70 -26.83
N SER A 36 11.23 -2.16 -28.08
CA SER A 36 11.33 -3.56 -28.52
C SER A 36 10.72 -4.64 -27.61
N ASP A 37 9.50 -5.09 -27.90
CA ASP A 37 8.83 -6.33 -27.41
C ASP A 37 8.81 -6.65 -25.89
N GLU A 38 9.42 -5.84 -25.02
CA GLU A 38 9.53 -6.09 -23.59
C GLU A 38 8.64 -5.11 -22.82
N ILE A 39 7.53 -5.61 -22.24
CA ILE A 39 6.65 -4.83 -21.38
C ILE A 39 7.21 -4.88 -19.96
N TYR A 40 7.51 -3.72 -19.38
CA TYR A 40 8.05 -3.63 -18.03
C TYR A 40 7.00 -3.15 -17.02
N CYS A 41 6.86 -3.88 -15.91
CA CYS A 41 6.15 -3.44 -14.71
C CYS A 41 7.14 -2.84 -13.71
N TYR A 42 6.83 -1.65 -13.20
CA TYR A 42 7.63 -0.95 -12.20
C TYR A 42 6.93 -0.91 -10.84
N ILE A 43 7.69 -1.18 -9.78
CA ILE A 43 7.24 -1.03 -8.39
C ILE A 43 8.25 -0.22 -7.59
N PHE A 44 7.80 0.30 -6.45
CA PHE A 44 8.64 1.06 -5.54
C PHE A 44 8.68 0.39 -4.18
N VAL A 45 9.88 0.24 -3.63
CA VAL A 45 10.11 -0.26 -2.28
C VAL A 45 10.74 0.87 -1.47
N LYS A 46 10.07 1.32 -0.42
CA LYS A 46 10.56 2.33 0.51
C LYS A 46 10.88 1.68 1.85
N GLY A 47 12.08 1.88 2.36
CA GLY A 47 12.46 1.40 3.69
C GLY A 47 13.76 2.03 4.18
N SER A 48 14.16 1.69 5.40
CA SER A 48 15.46 2.08 5.96
C SER A 48 16.32 0.84 6.21
N LEU A 49 17.64 1.00 6.13
CA LEU A 49 18.59 -0.05 6.54
C LEU A 49 18.57 -0.32 8.04
N TYR A 50 18.05 0.63 8.83
CA TYR A 50 17.99 0.56 10.30
C TYR A 50 16.61 0.17 10.82
N ALA A 51 15.64 -0.08 9.94
CA ALA A 51 14.26 -0.36 10.29
C ALA A 51 13.77 -1.72 9.76
N SER A 52 12.72 -2.21 10.39
CA SER A 52 12.07 -3.49 10.05
C SER A 52 10.67 -3.29 9.46
N ASP A 53 10.35 -2.08 9.02
CA ASP A 53 9.15 -1.76 8.28
C ASP A 53 9.52 -1.30 6.87
N THR A 54 8.93 -2.00 5.90
CA THR A 54 9.16 -1.73 4.47
C THR A 54 7.81 -1.53 3.80
N HIS A 55 7.72 -0.46 3.02
CA HIS A 55 6.54 -0.10 2.26
C HIS A 55 6.77 -0.47 0.80
N VAL A 56 5.77 -1.07 0.17
CA VAL A 56 5.81 -1.46 -1.24
C VAL A 56 4.60 -0.89 -1.96
N PHE A 57 4.83 -0.28 -3.12
CA PHE A 57 3.84 0.40 -3.93
C PHE A 57 3.86 -0.18 -5.34
N GLY A 58 2.67 -0.37 -5.93
CA GLY A 58 2.50 -0.87 -7.30
C GLY A 58 2.41 -2.39 -7.45
N LEU A 59 2.38 -3.17 -6.35
CA LEU A 59 2.15 -4.62 -6.42
C LEU A 59 0.70 -4.95 -6.76
N GLU A 60 0.52 -6.03 -7.50
CA GLU A 60 -0.78 -6.63 -7.77
C GLU A 60 -1.30 -7.43 -6.57
N ALA A 61 -2.62 -7.64 -6.50
CA ALA A 61 -3.25 -8.35 -5.37
C ALA A 61 -2.70 -9.78 -5.16
N GLN A 62 -2.39 -10.49 -6.25
CA GLN A 62 -1.82 -11.84 -6.19
C GLN A 62 -0.41 -11.84 -5.58
N GLU A 63 0.40 -10.83 -5.94
CA GLU A 63 1.76 -10.68 -5.43
C GLU A 63 1.76 -10.29 -3.96
N ILE A 64 0.88 -9.37 -3.56
CA ILE A 64 0.69 -8.99 -2.15
C ILE A 64 0.38 -10.23 -1.31
N GLN A 65 -0.53 -11.09 -1.79
CA GLN A 65 -0.88 -12.34 -1.12
C GLN A 65 0.28 -13.34 -1.07
N ALA A 66 1.02 -13.50 -2.18
CA ALA A 66 2.17 -14.38 -2.23
C ALA A 66 3.27 -13.93 -1.25
N LEU A 67 3.53 -12.62 -1.18
CA LEU A 67 4.53 -12.05 -0.28
C LEU A 67 4.09 -12.13 1.19
N ALA A 68 2.82 -11.87 1.49
CA ALA A 68 2.28 -12.01 2.85
C ALA A 68 2.36 -13.47 3.35
N LYS A 69 2.04 -14.45 2.50
CA LYS A 69 2.21 -15.88 2.81
C LYS A 69 3.67 -16.21 3.08
N ARG A 70 4.58 -15.71 2.25
CA ARG A 70 6.02 -15.95 2.36
C ARG A 70 6.59 -15.43 3.69
N PHE A 71 6.16 -14.26 4.14
CA PHE A 71 6.61 -13.71 5.42
C PHE A 71 5.88 -14.29 6.63
N ASN A 72 4.90 -15.17 6.40
CA ASN A 72 4.04 -15.73 7.45
C ASN A 72 3.49 -14.64 8.38
N SER A 73 3.24 -13.45 7.81
CA SER A 73 2.95 -12.21 8.55
C SER A 73 1.93 -11.38 7.78
N PRO A 74 0.92 -10.80 8.46
CA PRO A 74 -0.06 -9.95 7.80
C PRO A 74 0.60 -8.65 7.32
N CYS A 75 0.31 -8.26 6.08
CA CYS A 75 0.67 -6.93 5.58
C CYS A 75 -0.40 -5.90 6.00
N LYS A 76 0.01 -4.68 6.31
CA LYS A 76 -0.90 -3.56 6.59
C LYS A 76 -1.11 -2.75 5.32
N GLN A 77 -2.36 -2.53 4.93
CA GLN A 77 -2.70 -1.60 3.85
C GLN A 77 -2.32 -0.18 4.26
N VAL A 78 -1.66 0.56 3.36
CA VAL A 78 -1.33 1.98 3.51
C VAL A 78 -1.82 2.73 2.28
N GLU A 79 -1.75 4.06 2.29
CA GLU A 79 -2.14 4.86 1.14
C GLU A 79 -1.31 4.45 -0.10
N ASN A 80 -1.98 3.96 -1.14
CA ASN A 80 -1.41 3.50 -2.41
C ASN A 80 -0.41 2.33 -2.34
N GLY A 81 -0.37 1.57 -1.23
CA GLY A 81 0.56 0.46 -1.11
C GLY A 81 0.32 -0.44 0.11
N VAL A 82 1.33 -1.24 0.44
CA VAL A 82 1.32 -2.17 1.57
C VAL A 82 2.59 -2.03 2.41
N MET A 83 2.47 -2.19 3.72
CA MET A 83 3.58 -2.22 4.66
C MET A 83 3.79 -3.64 5.18
N TYR A 84 5.03 -4.12 5.09
CA TYR A 84 5.49 -5.38 5.67
C TYR A 84 6.36 -5.11 6.90
N LYS A 85 6.25 -5.98 7.92
CA LYS A 85 7.12 -5.97 9.11
C LYS A 85 8.41 -6.77 8.84
N ASN A 86 9.08 -6.43 7.76
CA ASN A 86 10.31 -7.04 7.30
C ASN A 86 11.32 -5.96 6.88
N THR A 87 12.61 -6.30 6.97
CA THR A 87 13.67 -5.38 6.53
C THR A 87 13.65 -5.22 5.01
N VAL A 88 14.16 -4.09 4.52
CA VAL A 88 14.14 -3.78 3.09
C VAL A 88 14.84 -4.85 2.24
N CYS A 89 15.94 -5.42 2.77
CA CYS A 89 16.67 -6.51 2.13
C CYS A 89 15.81 -7.78 1.99
N GLN A 90 15.06 -8.17 3.03
CA GLN A 90 14.17 -9.34 2.98
C GLN A 90 13.07 -9.16 1.94
N VAL A 91 12.51 -7.95 1.84
CA VAL A 91 11.47 -7.62 0.87
C VAL A 91 12.02 -7.65 -0.56
N ILE A 92 13.14 -6.98 -0.83
CA ILE A 92 13.79 -6.99 -2.15
C ILE A 92 14.15 -8.42 -2.58
N ASN A 93 14.74 -9.22 -1.69
CA ASN A 93 15.09 -10.61 -2.01
C ASN A 93 13.86 -11.46 -2.35
N SER A 94 12.73 -11.18 -1.71
CA SER A 94 11.48 -11.90 -1.97
C SER A 94 10.86 -11.46 -3.30
N LEU A 95 10.94 -10.17 -3.63
CA LEU A 95 10.51 -9.62 -4.91
C LEU A 95 11.40 -10.10 -6.07
N ALA A 96 12.70 -10.32 -5.82
CA ALA A 96 13.60 -10.91 -6.81
C ALA A 96 13.16 -12.31 -7.25
N GLN A 97 12.57 -13.09 -6.35
CA GLN A 97 12.02 -14.40 -6.69
C GLN A 97 10.69 -14.33 -7.46
N LEU A 98 10.05 -13.15 -7.51
CA LEU A 98 8.89 -12.86 -8.37
C LEU A 98 9.31 -12.24 -9.71
N GLY A 99 10.60 -12.19 -10.02
CA GLY A 99 11.16 -11.67 -11.27
C GLY A 99 11.55 -10.19 -11.25
N TYR A 100 11.36 -9.49 -10.13
CA TYR A 100 11.73 -8.08 -10.03
C TYR A 100 13.24 -7.89 -9.86
N ARG A 101 13.79 -6.86 -10.50
CA ARG A 101 15.20 -6.45 -10.37
C ARG A 101 15.29 -4.99 -9.97
N VAL A 102 16.22 -4.66 -9.08
CA VAL A 102 16.49 -3.26 -8.70
C VAL A 102 17.15 -2.56 -9.88
N VAL A 103 16.59 -1.41 -10.30
CA VAL A 103 17.14 -0.59 -11.40
C VAL A 103 17.61 0.78 -10.95
N SER A 104 17.13 1.25 -9.81
CA SER A 104 17.58 2.50 -9.22
C SER A 104 17.32 2.51 -7.72
N SER A 105 18.13 3.26 -6.97
CA SER A 105 17.89 3.56 -5.56
C SER A 105 18.21 5.02 -5.27
N CYS A 106 17.42 5.66 -4.43
CA CYS A 106 17.61 7.05 -4.01
C CYS A 106 17.21 7.25 -2.55
N GLY A 107 17.93 8.09 -1.82
CA GLY A 107 17.62 8.48 -0.44
C GLY A 107 18.75 8.19 0.56
N GLU A 108 18.75 8.92 1.67
CA GLU A 108 19.79 8.87 2.70
C GLU A 108 19.34 8.07 3.94
N THR A 109 18.38 8.59 4.70
CA THR A 109 17.83 7.91 5.91
C THR A 109 16.77 6.86 5.57
N GLU A 110 15.87 7.23 4.66
CA GLU A 110 14.94 6.31 3.99
C GLU A 110 15.38 6.19 2.54
N THR A 111 15.48 4.96 2.06
CA THR A 111 15.85 4.65 0.69
C THR A 111 14.63 4.15 -0.06
N ILE A 112 14.44 4.68 -1.25
CA ILE A 112 13.46 4.23 -2.24
C ILE A 112 14.22 3.43 -3.29
N PHE A 113 13.78 2.21 -3.53
CA PHE A 113 14.27 1.33 -4.58
C PHE A 113 13.21 1.21 -5.66
N THR A 114 13.58 1.52 -6.89
CA THR A 114 12.75 1.23 -8.07
C THR A 114 13.12 -0.16 -8.56
N LEU A 115 12.12 -1.03 -8.64
CA LEU A 115 12.28 -2.38 -9.16
C LEU A 115 11.48 -2.52 -10.45
N GLN A 116 11.99 -3.30 -11.39
CA GLN A 116 11.31 -3.62 -12.65
C GLN A 116 11.21 -5.12 -12.86
N ARG A 117 10.13 -5.58 -13.49
CA ARG A 117 9.93 -6.95 -13.97
C ARG A 117 9.49 -6.90 -15.44
N GLU A 118 10.00 -7.82 -16.24
CA GLU A 118 9.52 -8.10 -17.59
C GLU A 118 8.24 -8.96 -17.54
N VAL A 119 7.24 -8.61 -18.35
CA VAL A 119 5.88 -9.20 -18.36
C VAL A 119 5.70 -10.13 -19.55
#